data_AF-A0AA95MV50-F1
#
_entry.id   AF-A0AA95MV50-F1
#
_cell.length_a   1.000
_cell.length_b   1.000
_cell.length_c   1.000
_cell.angle_alpha   90.00
_cell.angle_beta   90.00
_cell.angle_gamma   90.00
#
_symmetry.space_group_name_H-M   'P 1'
#
loop_
_entity.id
_entity.type
_entity.pdbx_description
1 polymer ?
#
loop_
_entity_poly.entity_id
_entity_poly.type
_entity_poly.pdbx_seq_one_letter_code
_entity_poly.pdbx_strand_id
1 'polypeptide(L)' 'MVRSIFVRVQWLEALYLCRAIFHEVVFKGGSLSFFQNYKMNIER' A
#
# COMPACT_ATOMS: atom_id res chain seq x y z
N MET A 1 -17.42 -22.78 1.15
CA MET A 1 -15.95 -22.94 1.23
C MET A 1 -15.20 -22.27 0.09
N VAL A 2 -15.50 -22.59 -1.18
CA VAL A 2 -14.80 -22.02 -2.37
C VAL A 2 -14.79 -20.48 -2.40
N ARG A 3 -15.92 -19.83 -2.09
CA ARG A 3 -16.02 -18.35 -2.03
C ARG A 3 -15.11 -17.73 -0.97
N SER A 4 -14.92 -18.40 0.17
CA SER A 4 -14.03 -17.93 1.24
C SER A 4 -12.54 -18.06 0.85
N ILE A 5 -12.19 -19.11 0.12
CA ILE A 5 -10.85 -19.29 -0.45
C ILE A 5 -10.57 -18.22 -1.51
N PHE A 6 -11.52 -17.96 -2.41
CA PHE A 6 -11.39 -16.92 -3.43
C PHE A 6 -11.21 -15.53 -2.82
N VAL A 7 -12.01 -15.19 -1.81
CA VAL A 7 -11.88 -13.92 -1.07
C VAL A 7 -10.50 -13.81 -0.41
N ARG A 8 -9.98 -14.89 0.19
CA ARG A 8 -8.62 -14.90 0.76
C ARG A 8 -7.54 -14.68 -0.29
N VAL A 9 -7.67 -15.26 -1.48
CA VAL A 9 -6.73 -15.04 -2.60
C VAL A 9 -6.76 -13.58 -3.04
N GLN A 10 -7.95 -12.99 -3.22
CA GLN A 10 -8.08 -11.57 -3.56
C GLN A 10 -7.49 -10.64 -2.50
N TRP A 11 -7.67 -10.98 -1.21
CA TRP A 11 -7.06 -10.25 -0.10
C TRP A 11 -5.53 -10.35 -0.11
N LEU A 12 -4.98 -11.53 -0.41
CA LEU A 12 -3.53 -11.73 -0.53
C LEU A 12 -2.94 -10.97 -1.72
N GLU A 13 -3.62 -10.95 -2.87
CA GLU A 13 -3.22 -10.13 -4.01
C GLU A 13 -3.24 -8.64 -3.67
N ALA A 14 -4.29 -8.16 -3.01
CA ALA A 14 -4.37 -6.76 -2.57
C ALA A 14 -3.22 -6.39 -1.61
N LEU A 15 -2.91 -7.27 -0.65
CA LEU A 15 -1.78 -7.08 0.26
C LEU A 15 -0.43 -7.06 -0.47
N TYR A 16 -0.26 -7.92 -1.47
CA TYR A 16 0.96 -7.97 -2.28
C TYR A 16 1.13 -6.69 -3.11
N LEU A 17 0.05 -6.20 -3.73
CA LEU A 17 0.05 -4.93 -4.48
C LEU A 17 0.40 -3.75 -3.56
N CYS A 18 -0.26 -3.65 -2.40
CA CYS A 18 0.05 -2.62 -1.41
C CYS A 18 1.53 -2.69 -1.01
N ARG A 19 2.04 -3.88 -0.69
CA ARG A 19 3.45 -4.07 -0.32
C ARG A 19 4.40 -3.63 -1.43
N ALA A 20 4.10 -3.92 -2.69
CA ALA A 20 4.93 -3.50 -3.82
C ALA A 20 4.98 -1.97 -3.95
N ILE A 21 3.82 -1.29 -3.80
CA ILE A 21 3.73 0.18 -3.80
C ILE A 21 4.54 0.76 -2.63
N PHE A 22 4.31 0.26 -1.42
CA PHE A 22 5.04 0.73 -0.23
C PHE A 22 6.54 0.46 -0.36
N HIS A 23 6.95 -0.71 -0.86
CA HIS A 23 8.35 -1.03 -1.07
C HIS A 23 8.99 -0.12 -2.12
N GLU A 24 8.30 0.18 -3.21
CA GLU A 24 8.80 1.13 -4.20
C GLU A 24 9.00 2.53 -3.61
N VAL A 25 8.05 2.99 -2.80
CA VAL A 25 8.10 4.30 -2.13
C VAL A 25 9.22 4.37 -1.10
N VAL A 26 9.34 3.34 -0.25
CA VAL A 26 10.33 3.28 0.82
C VAL A 26 11.74 3.03 0.26
N PHE A 27 11.89 2.15 -0.73
CA PHE A 27 13.20 1.72 -1.23
C PHE A 27 13.76 2.63 -2.33
N LYS A 28 12.93 3.17 -3.24
CA LYS A 28 13.42 4.11 -4.27
C LYS A 28 13.49 5.56 -3.76
N GLY A 29 13.13 5.82 -2.49
CA GLY A 29 13.12 7.17 -1.93
C GLY A 29 12.19 8.13 -2.69
N GLY A 30 11.26 7.59 -3.48
CA GLY A 30 10.28 8.36 -4.23
C GLY A 30 9.31 8.94 -3.24
N SER A 31 9.43 10.24 -2.95
CA SER A 31 8.41 10.94 -2.19
C SER A 31 7.14 10.94 -3.03
N LEU A 32 6.27 9.96 -2.81
CA LEU A 32 4.90 10.04 -3.28
C LEU A 32 4.35 11.36 -2.72
N SER A 33 3.94 12.26 -3.61
CA SER A 33 3.38 13.56 -3.24
C SER A 33 2.24 13.41 -2.22
N PHE A 34 1.58 12.25 -2.21
CA PHE A 34 0.61 11.81 -1.22
C PHE A 34 1.16 11.78 0.22
N PHE A 35 2.35 11.22 0.46
CA PHE A 35 2.96 11.17 1.81
C PHE A 35 3.57 12.51 2.22
N GLN A 36 4.07 13.32 1.26
CA GLN A 36 4.51 14.69 1.57
C GLN A 36 3.34 15.56 2.04
N ASN A 37 2.17 15.43 1.42
CA ASN A 37 0.97 16.16 1.82
C ASN A 37 0.46 15.71 3.20
N TYR A 38 0.49 14.40 3.48
CA TYR A 38 0.13 13.88 4.80
C TYR A 38 1.07 14.39 5.91
N LYS A 39 2.38 14.41 5.65
CA LYS A 39 3.37 14.95 6.59
C LYS A 39 3.16 16.45 6.86
N MET A 40 2.92 17.25 5.81
CA MET A 40 2.62 18.68 5.97
C MET A 40 1.33 18.97 6.74
N ASN A 41 0.34 18.08 6.71
CA ASN A 41 -0.91 18.25 7.47
C ASN A 41 -0.83 17.76 8.92
N ILE A 42 0.18 16.96 9.28
CA ILE A 42 0.43 16.52 10.67
C ILE A 42 1.29 17.52 11.45
N GLU A 43 2.14 18.31 10.77
CA GLU A 43 2.98 19.34 11.39
C GLU A 43 2.28 20.72 11.52
N ARG A 44 0.95 20.78 11.38
CA ARG A 44 0.14 21.98 11.66
C ARG A 44 -0.73 21.77 12.89
#